data_AF-A0A954KFZ9-F1
#
_entry.id   AF-A0A954KFZ9-F1
#
_cell.length_a   1.000
_cell.length_b   1.000
_cell.length_c   1.000
_cell.angle_alpha   90.00
_cell.angle_beta   90.00
_cell.angle_gamma   90.00
#
_symmetry.space_group_name_H-M   'P 1'
#
loop_
_entity.id
_entity.type
_entity.pdbx_description
1 polymer ?
#
loop_
_entity_poly.entity_id
_entity_poly.type
_entity_poly.pdbx_seq_one_letter_code
_entity_poly.pdbx_strand_id
1 'polypeptide(L)'
;MLTHYGRPLPDQTSGEHRMPCVFDESCIDSTYGTLTVNLSDPAYRLYCHSCGVRGNLLRLIHGLQNHTPPSGGRLRGDEFKLAVTVLRSINGNTEDSPPPQPPTSSAPSADDVQTSPADPPPENIPLKDQERTRNLVNLWEDCIVNVAEMSPQAAAYFRQRPWLTPEVCRKWKMGYRYVAH
;
A
#
# COMPACT_ATOMS: atom_id res chain seq x y z
N MET A 1 25.20 6.59 1.82
CA MET A 1 25.46 8.03 2.04
C MET A 1 24.68 8.82 1.00
N LEU A 2 23.96 9.89 1.37
CA LEU A 2 23.26 10.78 0.41
C LEU A 2 24.07 12.05 0.08
N THR A 3 25.40 11.92 -0.06
CA THR A 3 26.32 13.04 -0.33
C THR A 3 26.19 13.65 -1.73
N HIS A 4 25.44 13.03 -2.64
CA HIS A 4 25.31 13.44 -4.05
C HIS A 4 24.75 14.85 -4.27
N TYR A 5 24.00 15.40 -3.30
CA TYR A 5 23.32 16.70 -3.45
C TYR A 5 23.95 17.86 -2.66
N GLY A 6 25.10 17.65 -2.01
CA GLY A 6 25.88 18.72 -1.36
C GLY A 6 25.17 19.48 -0.23
N ARG A 7 24.05 18.95 0.30
CA ARG A 7 23.29 19.57 1.40
C ARG A 7 23.61 18.87 2.73
N PRO A 8 23.67 19.61 3.85
CA PRO A 8 23.77 19.01 5.18
C PRO A 8 22.53 18.14 5.42
N LEU A 9 22.71 16.98 6.05
CA LEU A 9 21.57 16.21 6.55
C LEU A 9 20.93 17.00 7.71
N PRO A 10 19.60 17.18 7.73
CA PRO A 10 18.93 17.80 8.86
C PRO A 10 19.01 16.91 10.10
N ASP A 11 18.99 17.53 11.28
CA ASP A 11 19.00 16.84 12.57
C ASP A 11 17.86 15.80 12.66
N GLN A 12 18.22 14.56 12.99
CA GLN A 12 17.29 13.43 13.11
C GLN A 12 16.50 13.46 14.43
N THR A 13 15.90 14.60 14.78
CA THR A 13 15.16 14.80 16.05
C THR A 13 13.68 14.47 15.95
N SER A 14 13.14 14.31 14.75
CA SER A 14 11.81 13.75 14.51
C SER A 14 11.85 12.73 13.37
N GLY A 15 10.99 11.70 13.43
CA GLY A 15 10.81 10.73 12.35
C GLY A 15 10.16 11.29 11.07
N GLU A 16 10.14 12.62 10.93
CA GLU A 16 9.66 13.36 9.76
C GLU A 16 10.81 14.15 9.15
N HIS A 17 11.05 13.96 7.86
CA HIS A 17 11.89 14.86 7.08
C HIS A 17 11.03 16.00 6.52
N ARG A 18 11.53 17.24 6.59
CA ARG A 18 10.83 18.43 6.08
C ARG A 18 11.64 19.10 4.98
N MET A 19 10.96 19.45 3.90
CA MET A 19 11.55 20.06 2.70
C MET A 19 10.57 21.06 2.05
N PRO A 20 11.04 21.95 1.16
CA PRO A 20 10.16 22.77 0.33
C PRO A 20 9.23 21.91 -0.53
N CYS A 21 8.06 22.45 -0.89
CA CYS A 21 7.16 21.78 -1.82
C CYS A 21 7.81 21.61 -3.20
N VAL A 22 7.57 20.46 -3.83
CA VAL A 22 8.03 20.14 -5.20
C VAL A 22 6.88 20.03 -6.20
N PHE A 23 5.65 20.31 -5.80
CA PHE A 23 4.44 20.15 -6.62
C PHE A 23 3.79 21.46 -7.03
N ASP A 24 4.21 22.57 -6.43
CA ASP A 24 3.61 23.89 -6.58
C ASP A 24 4.61 24.94 -6.11
N GLU A 25 4.99 25.87 -7.00
CA GLU A 25 5.96 26.93 -6.72
C GLU A 25 5.43 27.93 -5.68
N SER A 26 4.11 28.12 -5.56
CA SER A 26 3.50 28.97 -4.54
C SER A 26 3.68 28.44 -3.11
N CYS A 27 4.12 27.19 -2.96
CA CYS A 27 4.30 26.51 -1.67
C CYS A 27 5.76 26.53 -1.16
N ILE A 28 6.62 27.37 -1.74
CA ILE A 28 8.06 27.48 -1.40
C ILE A 28 8.31 28.33 -0.15
N ASP A 29 7.46 29.32 0.15
CA ASP A 29 7.73 30.41 1.10
C ASP A 29 7.86 30.03 2.60
N SER A 30 7.70 28.75 2.98
CA SER A 30 7.91 28.36 4.37
C SER A 30 9.40 28.15 4.69
N THR A 31 9.92 28.86 5.69
CA THR A 31 11.30 28.76 6.18
C THR A 31 11.67 27.36 6.71
N TYR A 32 10.68 26.53 7.04
CA TYR A 32 10.85 25.22 7.69
C TYR A 32 10.46 24.01 6.81
N GLY A 33 10.05 24.26 5.56
CA GLY A 33 9.56 23.24 4.62
C GLY A 33 8.07 22.90 4.78
N THR A 34 7.31 23.08 3.70
CA THR A 34 5.87 22.80 3.61
C THR A 34 5.55 21.33 3.40
N LEU A 35 6.51 20.54 2.91
CA LEU A 35 6.36 19.13 2.57
C LEU A 35 7.03 18.26 3.65
N THR A 36 6.23 17.46 4.34
CA THR A 36 6.69 16.42 5.27
C THR A 36 6.79 15.07 4.56
N VAL A 37 7.80 14.28 4.92
CA VAL A 37 7.98 12.87 4.55
C VAL A 37 8.20 12.07 5.83
N ASN A 38 7.27 11.19 6.17
CA ASN A 38 7.39 10.33 7.34
C ASN A 38 8.38 9.19 7.05
N LEU A 39 9.49 9.15 7.80
CA LEU A 39 10.56 8.16 7.67
C LEU A 39 10.30 6.90 8.49
N SER A 40 9.42 6.96 9.49
CA SER A 40 8.99 5.81 10.30
C SER A 40 7.95 4.94 9.58
N ASP A 41 7.28 5.48 8.57
CA ASP A 41 6.32 4.77 7.73
C ASP A 41 7.04 4.02 6.60
N PRO A 42 6.91 2.68 6.47
CA PRO A 42 7.59 1.91 5.41
C PRO A 42 7.11 2.28 3.99
N ALA A 43 5.97 2.96 3.85
CA ALA A 43 5.52 3.50 2.56
C ALA A 43 6.09 4.90 2.25
N TYR A 44 6.91 5.48 3.15
CA TYR A 44 7.45 6.83 3.10
C TYR A 44 6.39 7.86 2.71
N ARG A 45 5.32 7.91 3.53
CA ARG A 45 4.16 8.76 3.26
C ARG A 45 4.56 10.23 3.32
N LEU A 46 4.14 10.97 2.30
CA LEU A 46 4.38 12.41 2.18
C LEU A 46 3.09 13.21 2.23
N TYR A 47 3.18 14.43 2.77
CA TYR A 47 2.09 15.39 2.86
C TYR A 47 2.60 16.84 2.74
N CYS A 48 2.04 17.62 1.83
CA CYS A 48 2.26 19.06 1.79
C CYS A 48 1.15 19.78 2.58
N HIS A 49 1.55 20.59 3.56
CA HIS A 49 0.62 21.35 4.41
C HIS A 49 -0.06 22.52 3.68
N SER A 50 0.51 23.00 2.56
CA SER A 50 -0.04 24.13 1.80
C SER A 50 -0.94 23.69 0.65
N CYS A 51 -0.43 22.91 -0.32
CA CYS A 51 -1.25 22.44 -1.45
C CYS A 51 -2.04 21.13 -1.18
N GLY A 52 -1.94 20.55 0.02
CA GLY A 52 -2.66 19.32 0.41
C GLY A 52 -2.22 18.05 -0.35
N VAL A 53 -1.18 18.12 -1.19
CA VAL A 53 -0.68 16.99 -1.97
C VAL A 53 -0.14 15.90 -1.04
N ARG A 54 -0.64 14.67 -1.22
CA ARG A 54 -0.30 13.50 -0.41
C ARG A 54 0.09 12.29 -1.26
N GLY A 55 1.01 11.47 -0.78
CA GLY A 55 1.47 10.30 -1.55
C GLY A 55 2.51 9.43 -0.83
N ASN A 56 3.34 8.79 -1.64
CA ASN A 56 4.47 7.94 -1.27
C ASN A 56 5.73 8.37 -2.05
N LEU A 57 6.84 7.67 -1.85
CA LEU A 57 8.12 7.93 -2.54
C LEU A 57 8.01 8.06 -4.07
N LEU A 58 7.18 7.27 -4.75
CA LEU A 58 6.97 7.40 -6.20
C LEU A 58 6.38 8.76 -6.59
N ARG A 59 5.43 9.28 -5.79
CA ARG A 59 4.87 10.62 -6.00
C ARG A 59 5.91 11.71 -5.74
N LEU A 60 6.84 11.51 -4.81
CA LEU A 60 7.96 12.42 -4.59
C LEU A 60 8.87 12.49 -5.82
N ILE A 61 9.23 11.34 -6.40
CA ILE A 61 10.05 11.25 -7.61
C ILE A 61 9.39 12.01 -8.78
N HIS A 62 8.09 11.81 -9.00
CA HIS A 62 7.36 12.57 -10.03
C HIS A 62 7.37 14.08 -9.78
N GLY A 63 7.13 14.51 -8.54
CA GLY A 63 7.18 15.94 -8.19
C GLY A 63 8.57 16.55 -8.41
N LEU A 64 9.63 15.83 -8.07
CA LEU A 64 11.02 16.25 -8.30
C LEU A 64 11.41 16.36 -9.79
N GLN A 65 10.69 15.70 -10.69
CA GLN A 65 10.95 15.72 -12.13
C GLN A 65 10.07 16.74 -12.88
N ASN A 66 8.77 16.76 -12.56
CA ASN A 66 7.76 17.49 -13.33
C ASN A 66 7.26 18.76 -12.62
N HIS A 67 7.74 19.04 -11.41
CA HIS A 67 7.37 20.18 -10.56
C HIS A 67 5.86 20.35 -10.30
N THR A 68 5.08 19.30 -10.56
CA THR A 68 3.61 19.33 -10.60
C THR A 68 3.01 18.03 -10.03
N PRO A 69 1.76 18.07 -9.51
CA PRO A 69 1.05 16.85 -9.14
C PRO A 69 0.69 16.02 -10.40
N PRO A 70 0.67 14.68 -10.31
CA PRO A 70 0.23 13.82 -11.43
C PRO A 70 -1.18 14.15 -11.87
N SER A 71 -1.45 14.14 -13.18
CA SER A 71 -2.66 14.77 -13.77
C SER A 71 -3.98 14.15 -13.29
N GLY A 72 -3.97 12.89 -12.86
CA GLY A 72 -5.12 12.19 -12.28
C GLY A 72 -5.20 12.19 -10.75
N GLY A 73 -4.39 13.00 -10.06
CA GLY A 73 -4.27 13.03 -8.59
C GLY A 73 -3.63 11.78 -7.96
N ARG A 74 -3.40 10.72 -8.75
CA ARG A 74 -2.61 9.52 -8.45
C ARG A 74 -1.76 9.19 -9.67
N LEU A 75 -0.52 8.76 -9.44
CA LEU A 75 0.33 8.18 -10.49
C LEU A 75 -0.34 6.96 -11.11
N ARG A 76 -0.47 6.96 -12.44
CA ARG A 76 -1.04 5.88 -13.25
C ARG A 76 -0.32 5.79 -14.60
N GLY A 77 -0.49 4.67 -15.29
CA GLY A 77 0.02 4.49 -16.65
C GLY A 77 1.53 4.72 -16.73
N ASP A 78 1.95 5.55 -17.69
CA ASP A 78 3.37 5.74 -18.00
C ASP A 78 4.11 6.63 -17.00
N GLU A 79 3.43 7.60 -16.36
CA GLU A 79 4.00 8.38 -15.23
C GLU A 79 4.49 7.44 -14.11
N PHE A 80 3.71 6.41 -13.81
CA PHE A 80 4.05 5.41 -12.80
C PHE A 80 5.25 4.55 -13.23
N LYS A 81 5.29 4.10 -14.49
CA LYS A 81 6.42 3.32 -15.02
C LYS A 81 7.73 4.11 -14.93
N LEU A 82 7.71 5.38 -15.36
CA LEU A 82 8.86 6.27 -15.30
C LEU A 82 9.37 6.46 -13.87
N ALA A 83 8.48 6.78 -12.92
CA ALA A 83 8.84 6.93 -11.51
C ALA A 83 9.42 5.63 -10.90
N VAL A 84 8.92 4.45 -11.31
CA VAL A 84 9.45 3.15 -10.88
C VAL A 84 10.83 2.87 -11.50
N THR A 85 11.03 3.16 -12.79
CA THR A 85 12.35 3.01 -13.45
C THR A 85 13.40 3.89 -12.77
N VAL A 86 13.06 5.13 -12.43
CA VAL A 86 13.93 6.07 -11.72
C VAL A 86 14.23 5.58 -10.29
N LEU A 87 13.24 5.02 -9.57
CA LEU A 87 13.48 4.43 -8.25
C LEU A 87 14.42 3.21 -8.33
N ARG A 88 14.29 2.37 -9.36
CA ARG A 88 15.17 1.22 -9.58
C ARG A 88 16.62 1.66 -9.86
N SER A 89 16.82 2.67 -10.70
CA SER A 89 18.17 3.19 -10.99
C SER A 89 18.82 3.85 -9.78
N ILE A 90 18.06 4.60 -8.96
CA ILE A 90 18.55 5.15 -7.68
C ILE A 90 18.99 4.04 -6.72
N ASN A 91 18.27 2.91 -6.68
CA ASN A 91 18.62 1.76 -5.84
C ASN A 91 19.79 0.92 -6.38
N GLY A 92 20.36 1.24 -7.55
CA GLY A 92 21.41 0.44 -8.19
C GLY A 92 20.91 -0.86 -8.85
N ASN A 93 19.59 -1.06 -8.94
CA ASN A 93 18.98 -2.21 -9.61
C ASN A 93 18.89 -1.95 -11.13
N THR A 94 20.03 -1.85 -11.80
CA THR A 94 20.14 -1.57 -13.24
C THR A 94 20.45 -2.84 -14.05
N GLU A 95 19.57 -3.84 -14.00
CA GLU A 95 19.46 -4.91 -15.00
C GLU A 95 17.97 -5.31 -15.22
N ASP A 96 17.67 -5.90 -16.37
CA ASP A 96 16.32 -6.15 -16.91
C ASP A 96 15.45 -7.07 -16.05
N SER A 97 14.79 -6.52 -15.04
CA SER A 97 13.57 -7.09 -14.48
C SER A 97 12.36 -6.40 -15.10
N PRO A 98 11.53 -7.09 -15.92
CA PRO A 98 10.39 -6.45 -16.57
C PRO A 98 9.43 -5.84 -15.53
N PRO A 99 8.69 -4.77 -15.87
CA PRO A 99 7.62 -4.31 -15.01
C PRO A 99 6.61 -5.45 -14.81
N PRO A 100 6.12 -5.71 -13.58
CA PRO A 100 5.05 -6.68 -13.38
C PRO A 100 3.86 -6.25 -14.24
N GLN A 101 3.55 -7.06 -15.26
CA GLN A 101 2.46 -6.74 -16.17
C GLN A 101 1.14 -6.72 -15.38
N PRO A 102 0.24 -5.76 -15.62
CA PRO A 102 -1.14 -5.92 -15.17
C PRO A 102 -1.69 -7.21 -15.81
N PRO A 103 -2.42 -8.06 -15.09
CA PRO A 103 -2.87 -9.35 -15.61
C PRO A 103 -3.94 -9.16 -16.70
N THR A 104 -3.50 -9.01 -17.95
CA THR A 104 -4.37 -9.14 -19.12
C THR A 104 -4.58 -10.61 -19.42
N SER A 105 -5.81 -11.08 -19.29
CA SER A 105 -6.20 -12.45 -19.63
C SER A 105 -5.78 -12.83 -21.05
N SER A 106 -4.93 -13.84 -21.17
CA SER A 106 -4.82 -14.73 -22.33
C SER A 106 -4.06 -15.97 -21.89
N ALA A 107 -4.69 -17.14 -21.99
CA ALA A 107 -4.07 -18.41 -21.64
C ALA A 107 -3.11 -18.86 -22.76
N PRO A 108 -2.00 -19.53 -22.42
CA PRO A 108 -1.29 -20.40 -23.35
C PRO A 108 -1.30 -21.87 -22.93
N SER A 109 -1.16 -22.75 -23.93
CA SER A 109 -0.99 -24.21 -23.77
C SER A 109 0.48 -24.58 -23.49
N ALA A 110 0.73 -25.87 -23.28
CA ALA A 110 1.96 -26.45 -22.74
C ALA A 110 3.10 -26.67 -23.77
N ASP A 111 4.17 -27.32 -23.27
CA ASP A 111 5.35 -27.90 -23.93
C ASP A 111 6.42 -26.89 -24.43
N ASP A 112 7.74 -27.03 -24.19
CA ASP A 112 8.57 -28.11 -23.60
C ASP A 112 9.83 -27.41 -22.96
N VAL A 113 10.16 -27.58 -21.66
CA VAL A 113 11.18 -28.52 -21.09
C VAL A 113 12.64 -28.17 -21.49
N GLN A 114 13.64 -27.97 -20.61
CA GLN A 114 13.72 -28.08 -19.14
C GLN A 114 14.97 -27.36 -18.53
N THR A 115 15.31 -27.66 -17.25
CA THR A 115 16.64 -27.53 -16.58
C THR A 115 17.10 -26.12 -16.17
N SER A 116 17.75 -25.85 -15.02
CA SER A 116 17.84 -26.45 -13.64
C SER A 116 18.81 -25.60 -12.81
N PRO A 117 18.83 -25.64 -11.45
CA PRO A 117 17.80 -26.08 -10.50
C PRO A 117 17.31 -24.90 -9.62
N ALA A 118 16.00 -24.73 -9.45
CA ALA A 118 15.43 -23.70 -8.59
C ALA A 118 14.46 -24.33 -7.58
N ASP A 119 14.25 -23.65 -6.44
CA ASP A 119 13.25 -24.02 -5.44
C ASP A 119 11.89 -24.32 -6.10
N PRO A 120 11.11 -25.29 -5.59
CA PRO A 120 9.84 -25.65 -6.20
C PRO A 120 8.95 -24.42 -6.29
N PRO A 121 8.43 -24.08 -7.49
CA PRO A 121 7.59 -22.91 -7.65
C PRO A 121 6.38 -23.02 -6.71
N PRO A 122 5.86 -21.89 -6.17
CA PRO A 122 4.77 -21.91 -5.21
C PRO A 122 3.53 -22.53 -5.85
N GLU A 123 3.33 -23.82 -5.57
CA GLU A 123 2.19 -24.58 -6.02
C GLU A 123 0.92 -23.89 -5.53
N ASN A 124 -0.12 -23.86 -6.38
CA ASN A 124 -1.38 -23.21 -6.05
C ASN A 124 -2.21 -24.13 -5.13
N ILE A 125 -1.65 -24.40 -3.95
CA ILE A 125 -2.23 -25.23 -2.90
C ILE A 125 -3.54 -24.56 -2.48
N PRO A 126 -4.69 -25.25 -2.57
CA PRO A 126 -5.95 -24.71 -2.12
C PRO A 126 -5.84 -24.21 -0.68
N LEU A 127 -6.44 -23.06 -0.38
CA LEU A 127 -6.27 -22.35 0.91
C LEU A 127 -6.59 -23.20 2.16
N LYS A 128 -7.32 -24.31 1.99
CA LYS A 128 -7.69 -25.29 3.02
C LYS A 128 -6.52 -26.19 3.47
N ASP A 129 -5.56 -26.43 2.58
CA ASP A 129 -4.49 -27.42 2.77
C ASP A 129 -3.22 -26.78 3.35
N GLN A 130 -3.15 -25.45 3.37
CA GLN A 130 -2.11 -24.72 4.10
C GLN A 130 -2.42 -24.68 5.62
N GLU A 131 -1.55 -25.28 6.44
CA GLU A 131 -1.76 -25.36 7.89
C GLU A 131 -1.85 -24.00 8.59
N ARG A 132 -1.09 -23.00 8.10
CA ARG A 132 -1.14 -21.61 8.59
C ARG A 132 -2.50 -20.93 8.34
N THR A 133 -3.30 -21.49 7.43
CA THR A 133 -4.44 -20.82 6.82
C THR A 133 -5.77 -21.53 7.14
N ARG A 134 -5.71 -22.77 7.67
CA ARG A 134 -6.86 -23.50 8.26
C ARG A 134 -7.64 -22.64 9.26
N ASN A 135 -6.94 -21.89 10.12
CA ASN A 135 -7.57 -20.99 11.09
C ASN A 135 -8.44 -19.91 10.42
N LEU A 136 -8.05 -19.40 9.25
CA LEU A 136 -8.84 -18.40 8.51
C LEU A 136 -10.15 -18.96 7.96
N VAL A 137 -10.19 -20.26 7.62
CA VAL A 137 -11.39 -20.94 7.09
C VAL A 137 -12.50 -21.05 8.15
N ASN A 138 -12.11 -21.19 9.42
CA ASN A 138 -13.02 -21.38 10.55
C ASN A 138 -13.21 -20.13 11.43
N LEU A 139 -12.59 -18.98 11.09
CA LEU A 139 -12.71 -17.70 11.82
C LEU A 139 -14.15 -17.27 12.14
N TRP A 140 -15.12 -17.69 11.32
CA TRP A 140 -16.55 -17.39 11.48
C TRP A 140 -17.19 -18.08 12.70
N GLU A 141 -16.55 -19.11 13.26
CA GLU A 141 -17.01 -19.83 14.47
C GLU A 141 -16.79 -19.00 15.74
N ASP A 142 -15.73 -18.18 15.77
CA ASP A 142 -15.42 -17.22 16.83
C ASP A 142 -16.27 -15.92 16.78
N CYS A 143 -17.12 -15.77 15.76
CA CYS A 143 -17.86 -14.53 15.54
C CYS A 143 -19.08 -14.41 16.46
N ILE A 144 -19.14 -13.32 17.22
CA ILE A 144 -20.32 -12.89 17.98
C ILE A 144 -21.40 -12.47 16.98
N VAL A 145 -22.53 -13.18 17.04
CA VAL A 145 -23.71 -12.94 16.19
C VAL A 145 -24.84 -12.24 16.96
N ASN A 146 -24.84 -12.31 18.30
CA ASN A 146 -25.83 -11.67 19.14
C ASN A 146 -25.54 -10.17 19.31
N VAL A 147 -26.49 -9.31 18.93
CA VAL A 147 -26.38 -7.83 19.02
C VAL A 147 -26.22 -7.33 20.47
N ALA A 148 -26.62 -8.13 21.47
CA ALA A 148 -26.43 -7.78 22.89
C ALA A 148 -24.98 -7.99 23.40
N GLU A 149 -24.20 -8.86 22.74
CA GLU A 149 -22.83 -9.23 23.11
C GLU A 149 -21.76 -8.48 22.29
N MET A 150 -22.20 -7.69 21.30
CA MET A 150 -21.32 -6.90 20.45
C MET A 150 -20.85 -5.60 21.12
N SER A 151 -19.70 -5.08 20.67
CA SER A 151 -19.29 -3.71 21.01
C SER A 151 -20.34 -2.68 20.56
N PRO A 152 -20.48 -1.52 21.23
CA PRO A 152 -21.57 -0.58 20.96
C PRO A 152 -21.58 -0.05 19.52
N GLN A 153 -20.40 0.08 18.88
CA GLN A 153 -20.28 0.50 17.48
C GLN A 153 -20.75 -0.60 16.51
N ALA A 154 -20.39 -1.87 16.77
CA ALA A 154 -20.89 -2.99 15.99
C ALA A 154 -22.39 -3.19 16.19
N ALA A 155 -22.88 -3.16 17.44
CA ALA A 155 -24.31 -3.24 17.74
C ALA A 155 -25.13 -2.15 17.03
N ALA A 156 -24.61 -0.91 16.93
CA ALA A 156 -25.24 0.16 16.17
C ALA A 156 -25.35 -0.15 14.67
N TYR A 157 -24.29 -0.72 14.06
CA TYR A 157 -24.31 -1.13 12.65
C TYR A 157 -25.36 -2.21 12.36
N PHE A 158 -25.50 -3.20 13.24
CA PHE A 158 -26.51 -4.26 13.10
C PHE A 158 -27.93 -3.70 13.31
N ARG A 159 -28.14 -2.80 14.29
CA ARG A 159 -29.44 -2.14 14.53
C ARG A 159 -29.91 -1.27 13.36
N GLN A 160 -28.99 -0.67 12.59
CA GLN A 160 -29.31 0.08 11.37
C GLN A 160 -29.79 -0.82 10.21
N ARG A 161 -29.64 -2.15 10.31
CA ARG A 161 -29.89 -3.12 9.24
C ARG A 161 -30.83 -4.22 9.72
N PRO A 162 -32.16 -4.00 9.76
CA PRO A 162 -33.12 -4.96 10.32
C PRO A 162 -33.18 -6.31 9.57
N TRP A 163 -32.64 -6.38 8.35
CA TRP A 163 -32.47 -7.61 7.58
C TRP A 163 -31.25 -8.45 8.00
N LEU A 164 -30.35 -7.91 8.84
CA LEU A 164 -29.15 -8.57 9.32
C LEU A 164 -29.44 -9.40 10.60
N THR A 165 -30.38 -10.34 10.48
CA THR A 165 -30.81 -11.22 11.57
C THR A 165 -29.71 -12.21 11.96
N PRO A 166 -29.68 -12.73 13.20
CA PRO A 166 -28.66 -13.71 13.63
C PRO A 166 -28.63 -14.98 12.75
N GLU A 167 -29.76 -15.36 12.16
CA GLU A 167 -29.86 -16.49 11.22
C GLU A 167 -29.16 -16.19 9.88
N VAL A 168 -29.36 -14.99 9.34
CA VAL A 168 -28.68 -14.51 8.14
C VAL A 168 -27.16 -14.46 8.40
N CYS A 169 -26.74 -13.89 9.52
CA CYS A 169 -25.33 -13.83 9.92
C CYS A 169 -24.67 -15.21 9.97
N ARG A 170 -25.31 -16.20 10.59
CA ARG A 170 -24.83 -17.61 10.59
C ARG A 170 -24.78 -18.20 9.19
N LYS A 171 -25.82 -18.01 8.37
CA LYS A 171 -25.91 -18.54 7.00
C LYS A 171 -24.79 -18.00 6.10
N TRP A 172 -24.44 -16.72 6.25
CA TRP A 172 -23.39 -16.06 5.46
C TRP A 172 -22.00 -16.12 6.11
N LYS A 173 -21.85 -16.80 7.26
CA LYS A 173 -20.60 -16.89 8.03
C LYS A 173 -20.01 -15.51 8.42
N MET A 174 -20.89 -14.61 8.84
CA MET A 174 -20.57 -13.23 9.21
C MET A 174 -20.91 -12.95 10.68
N GLY A 175 -20.10 -12.13 11.33
CA GLY A 175 -20.40 -11.59 12.66
C GLY A 175 -19.29 -10.65 13.14
N TYR A 176 -19.33 -10.28 14.41
CA TYR A 176 -18.36 -9.39 15.03
C TYR A 176 -17.32 -10.19 15.82
N ARG A 177 -16.03 -9.89 15.67
CA ARG A 177 -14.94 -10.47 16.47
C ARG A 177 -14.13 -9.36 17.10
N TYR A 178 -13.83 -9.48 18.38
CA TYR A 178 -12.87 -8.61 19.03
C TYR A 178 -11.47 -8.93 18.49
N VAL A 179 -10.81 -7.92 17.92
CA VAL A 179 -9.38 -7.99 17.61
C VAL A 179 -8.67 -7.24 18.73
N ALA A 180 -8.02 -7.98 19.62
CA ALA A 180 -7.06 -7.40 20.55
C ALA A 180 -5.85 -6.89 19.74
N HIS A 181 -5.46 -5.64 20.00
CA HIS A 181 -4.25 -5.01 19.47
C HIS A 181 -3.07 -5.24 20.41
#